data_AF-A0A0E0PFE0-F1
#
_entry.id   AF-A0A0E0PFE0-F1
#
_cell.length_a   1.000
_cell.length_b   1.000
_cell.length_c   1.000
_cell.angle_alpha   90.00
_cell.angle_beta   90.00
_cell.angle_gamma   90.00
#
_symmetry.space_group_name_H-M   'P 1'
#
loop_
_entity.id
_entity.type
_entity.pdbx_description
1 polymer ?
#
loop_
_entity_poly.entity_id
_entity_poly.type
_entity_poly.pdbx_seq_one_letter_code
_entity_poly.pdbx_strand_id
1 'polypeptide(L)'
;MAMAVLLRKVWGSVLARAAAGAAPPEAFAAAASPRRPQAAGEYGSLGALDVLPIDVLAQILRLLGPADAARSTAVCRAWRLLASDNGLWAFFLRLGPDPWELVVFAETHLGAGPALHPGLYYDSSPQLSFKHVYTRRAVVPGSIIVDGGSGYCKYGWSKYAAPSGRCATFLEFGNIESPMYARLRHFLSTIYTRMQVKPSTQPIIVVLPLCHSDDTESARASRKQYRDTLYSVLFDMNVPAVCSVDQAVLALYAAKRTSGIVVNIGFNATSIVPIFQGRVMHEIGVETVGQGALKLTGFLKELMQQRNITFESLYTVRTIKEKLCYVAADYEAEKRKDTQASCEVDGEGWFTLSEERFKTAEILFQPQIGGVRAMGLHKAVSLCMDHCYISEVFGDDNWYKTVVLSGGSSCLPGLSERLEKELRELLPAHISEGIRVIPPPFGIDSAWFGAKMISNVSTFTEAWCIKKKQFRQKTRRNGPSFVNVW
;
A
#
# COMPACT_ATOMS: atom_id res chain seq x y z
N MET A 1 -16.88 -13.80 27.39
CA MET A 1 -18.04 -12.93 27.09
C MET A 1 -18.79 -12.45 28.34
N ALA A 2 -19.16 -13.32 29.29
CA ALA A 2 -19.96 -12.94 30.46
C ALA A 2 -19.33 -11.85 31.37
N MET A 3 -18.02 -11.96 31.64
CA MET A 3 -17.30 -11.01 32.52
C MET A 3 -17.15 -9.61 31.89
N ALA A 4 -16.93 -9.53 30.58
CA ALA A 4 -16.85 -8.25 29.85
C ALA A 4 -18.22 -7.55 29.78
N VAL A 5 -19.31 -8.31 29.66
CA VAL A 5 -20.68 -7.77 29.71
C VAL A 5 -21.02 -7.25 31.12
N LEU A 6 -20.60 -7.96 32.16
CA LEU A 6 -20.78 -7.51 33.54
C LEU A 6 -20.00 -6.22 33.82
N LEU A 7 -18.73 -6.16 33.41
CA LEU A 7 -17.88 -4.98 33.53
C LEU A 7 -18.47 -3.78 32.76
N ARG A 8 -18.98 -3.98 31.54
CA ARG A 8 -19.66 -2.90 30.78
C ARG A 8 -20.94 -2.40 31.46
N LYS A 9 -21.74 -3.28 32.07
CA LYS A 9 -22.95 -2.88 32.81
C LYS A 9 -22.62 -2.09 34.07
N VAL A 10 -21.63 -2.54 34.85
CA VAL A 10 -21.16 -1.83 36.03
C VAL A 10 -20.56 -0.48 35.64
N TRP A 11 -19.74 -0.45 34.59
CA TRP A 11 -19.11 0.76 34.06
C TRP A 11 -20.14 1.77 33.51
N GLY A 12 -21.17 1.31 32.81
CA GLY A 12 -22.28 2.15 32.34
C GLY A 12 -23.00 2.85 33.50
N SER A 13 -23.17 2.19 34.64
CA SER A 13 -23.75 2.80 35.85
C SER A 13 -22.84 3.87 36.45
N VAL A 14 -21.51 3.67 36.42
CA VAL A 14 -20.53 4.65 36.92
C VAL A 14 -20.49 5.91 36.04
N LEU A 15 -20.49 5.74 34.72
CA LEU A 15 -20.52 6.87 33.76
C LEU A 15 -21.81 7.68 33.89
N ALA A 16 -22.96 7.03 34.07
CA ALA A 16 -24.25 7.70 34.25
C ALA A 16 -24.29 8.55 35.54
N ARG A 17 -23.68 8.07 36.63
CA ARG A 17 -23.58 8.82 37.90
C ARG A 17 -22.63 10.01 37.79
N ALA A 18 -21.51 9.86 37.07
CA ALA A 18 -20.57 10.97 36.85
C ALA A 18 -21.18 12.09 36.00
N ALA A 19 -22.00 11.75 35.00
CA ALA A 19 -22.70 12.73 34.16
C ALA A 19 -23.82 13.49 34.91
N ALA A 20 -24.40 12.90 35.95
CA ALA A 20 -25.47 13.51 36.75
C ALA A 20 -24.95 14.44 37.87
N GLY A 21 -23.64 14.49 38.13
CA GLY A 21 -23.06 15.16 39.30
C GLY A 21 -22.55 16.59 39.12
N ALA A 22 -22.84 17.27 38.01
CA ALA A 22 -22.35 18.64 37.78
C ALA A 22 -23.31 19.69 38.39
N ALA A 23 -23.08 20.09 39.65
CA ALA A 23 -23.61 21.29 40.29
C ALA A 23 -22.50 22.00 41.12
N PRO A 24 -22.56 23.33 41.32
CA PRO A 24 -21.40 24.16 41.70
C PRO A 24 -21.06 24.11 43.21
N PRO A 25 -19.88 24.60 43.65
CA PRO A 25 -19.36 24.34 44.98
C PRO A 25 -19.86 25.37 46.01
N GLU A 26 -20.23 24.89 47.19
CA GLU A 26 -20.33 25.69 48.42
C GLU A 26 -19.28 25.24 49.45
N ALA A 27 -18.93 26.16 50.35
CA ALA A 27 -17.65 26.25 51.03
C ALA A 27 -17.65 25.72 52.48
N PHE A 28 -16.45 25.28 52.91
CA PHE A 28 -15.84 25.22 54.27
C PHE A 28 -16.47 24.41 55.43
N ALA A 29 -15.69 23.46 55.97
CA ALA A 29 -15.14 23.49 57.34
C ALA A 29 -14.16 22.32 57.60
N ALA A 30 -13.17 22.55 58.48
CA ALA A 30 -11.95 21.75 58.68
C ALA A 30 -11.99 20.79 59.90
N ALA A 31 -11.18 19.71 59.86
CA ALA A 31 -10.56 19.05 61.03
C ALA A 31 -9.44 18.06 60.59
N ALA A 32 -8.41 17.87 61.43
CA ALA A 32 -7.09 17.38 61.06
C ALA A 32 -6.67 15.98 61.60
N SER A 33 -6.04 15.16 60.72
CA SER A 33 -4.93 14.17 60.91
C SER A 33 -5.20 12.83 61.67
N PRO A 34 -4.43 11.71 61.48
CA PRO A 34 -3.03 11.60 61.01
C PRO A 34 -2.72 10.58 59.88
N ARG A 35 -1.44 10.60 59.47
CA ARG A 35 -0.79 10.14 58.22
C ARG A 35 -0.77 8.62 57.96
N ARG A 36 -0.89 8.25 56.68
CA ARG A 36 -0.39 7.00 56.03
C ARG A 36 0.42 7.38 54.77
N PRO A 37 1.36 6.53 54.30
CA PRO A 37 2.50 6.94 53.48
C PRO A 37 2.08 7.43 52.10
N GLN A 38 2.63 8.59 51.73
CA GLN A 38 2.43 9.26 50.45
C GLN A 38 3.15 8.51 49.32
N ALA A 39 2.37 7.95 48.41
CA ALA A 39 2.71 7.81 46.99
C ALA A 39 1.51 8.22 46.11
N ALA A 40 0.71 9.18 46.59
CA ALA A 40 -0.49 9.67 45.91
C ALA A 40 -0.38 11.20 45.73
N GLY A 41 0.57 11.62 44.88
CA GLY A 41 0.82 13.03 44.59
C GLY A 41 0.37 13.49 43.19
N GLU A 42 0.21 12.58 42.22
CA GLU A 42 0.04 12.98 40.81
C GLU A 42 -1.26 12.52 40.13
N TYR A 43 -1.91 11.50 40.70
CA TYR A 43 -3.15 10.93 40.17
C TYR A 43 -4.30 11.29 41.13
N GLY A 44 -5.30 12.06 40.66
CA GLY A 44 -6.48 12.39 41.46
C GLY A 44 -7.28 11.14 41.87
N SER A 45 -8.14 11.23 42.89
CA SER A 45 -8.89 10.08 43.42
C SER A 45 -9.84 9.43 42.39
N LEU A 46 -9.81 8.10 42.34
CA LEU A 46 -10.73 7.20 41.63
C LEU A 46 -11.87 6.69 42.53
N GLY A 47 -11.98 7.21 43.76
CA GLY A 47 -12.96 6.81 44.75
C GLY A 47 -12.74 5.37 45.22
N ALA A 48 -13.78 4.54 45.15
CA ALA A 48 -13.72 3.13 45.59
C ALA A 48 -12.68 2.27 44.83
N LEU A 49 -12.17 2.76 43.70
CA LEU A 49 -11.17 2.08 42.88
C LEU A 49 -9.73 2.48 43.21
N ASP A 50 -9.49 3.41 44.14
CA ASP A 50 -8.15 3.79 44.61
C ASP A 50 -7.40 2.60 45.26
N VAL A 51 -8.12 1.55 45.66
CA VAL A 51 -7.57 0.33 46.25
C VAL A 51 -6.99 -0.61 45.17
N LEU A 52 -7.35 -0.43 43.90
CA LEU A 52 -6.92 -1.30 42.82
C LEU A 52 -5.55 -0.87 42.26
N PRO A 53 -4.64 -1.82 42.01
CA PRO A 53 -3.40 -1.55 41.29
C PRO A 53 -3.63 -0.95 39.90
N ILE A 54 -2.70 -0.09 39.46
CA ILE A 54 -2.82 0.68 38.21
C ILE A 54 -2.89 -0.21 36.96
N ASP A 55 -2.20 -1.35 36.99
CA ASP A 55 -2.21 -2.39 35.99
C ASP A 55 -3.58 -3.07 35.88
N VAL A 56 -4.28 -3.30 36.99
CA VAL A 56 -5.66 -3.82 36.99
C VAL A 56 -6.60 -2.82 36.33
N LEU A 57 -6.48 -1.54 36.64
CA LEU A 57 -7.27 -0.47 36.02
C LEU A 57 -7.00 -0.37 34.50
N ALA A 58 -5.74 -0.52 34.08
CA ALA A 58 -5.38 -0.57 32.66
C ALA A 58 -6.00 -1.79 31.95
N GLN A 59 -6.02 -2.97 32.60
CA GLN A 59 -6.69 -4.16 32.06
C GLN A 59 -8.21 -3.97 31.94
N ILE A 60 -8.83 -3.27 32.90
CA ILE A 60 -10.26 -2.92 32.80
C ILE A 60 -10.52 -2.09 31.54
N LEU A 61 -9.72 -1.04 31.29
CA LEU A 61 -9.86 -0.24 30.07
C LEU A 61 -9.68 -1.07 28.79
N ARG A 62 -8.70 -1.98 28.76
CA ARG A 62 -8.49 -2.89 27.63
C ARG A 62 -9.71 -3.78 27.36
N LEU A 63 -10.37 -4.28 28.40
CA LEU A 63 -11.56 -5.14 28.28
C LEU A 63 -12.82 -4.37 27.89
N LEU A 64 -12.97 -3.14 28.36
CA LEU A 64 -14.11 -2.28 28.00
C LEU A 64 -14.07 -1.90 26.53
N GLY A 65 -12.86 -1.67 26.00
CA GLY A 65 -12.62 -1.33 24.61
C GLY A 65 -12.45 0.18 24.38
N PRO A 66 -12.13 0.57 23.13
CA PRO A 66 -11.64 1.92 22.83
C PRO A 66 -12.69 3.02 23.06
N ALA A 67 -13.96 2.75 22.79
CA ALA A 67 -15.04 3.72 23.00
C ALA A 67 -15.25 4.04 24.49
N ASP A 68 -15.27 3.02 25.34
CA ASP A 68 -15.39 3.18 26.79
C ASP A 68 -14.12 3.77 27.41
N ALA A 69 -12.94 3.37 26.91
CA ALA A 69 -11.68 3.96 27.31
C ALA A 69 -11.62 5.46 27.00
N ALA A 70 -12.07 5.89 25.81
CA ALA A 70 -12.20 7.30 25.49
C ALA A 70 -13.17 8.03 26.44
N ARG A 71 -14.35 7.45 26.72
CA ARG A 71 -15.34 8.04 27.65
C ARG A 71 -14.80 8.19 29.07
N SER A 72 -13.95 7.27 29.53
CA SER A 72 -13.37 7.32 30.88
C SER A 72 -12.60 8.62 31.17
N THR A 73 -12.08 9.28 30.14
CA THR A 73 -11.31 10.53 30.25
C THR A 73 -12.12 11.71 30.81
N ALA A 74 -13.46 11.63 30.71
CA ALA A 74 -14.39 12.61 31.24
C ALA A 74 -14.72 12.38 32.74
N VAL A 75 -14.34 11.24 33.32
CA VAL A 75 -14.73 10.87 34.70
C VAL A 75 -13.89 11.60 35.73
N CYS A 76 -12.56 11.45 35.69
CA CYS A 76 -11.64 12.13 36.60
C CYS A 76 -10.21 12.22 36.02
N ARG A 77 -9.30 12.90 36.73
CA ARG A 77 -7.91 13.09 36.30
C ARG A 77 -7.14 11.76 36.18
N ALA A 78 -7.33 10.81 37.10
CA ALA A 78 -6.64 9.53 37.04
C ALA A 78 -7.09 8.67 35.85
N TRP A 79 -8.41 8.57 35.60
CA TRP A 79 -8.91 7.91 34.39
C TRP A 79 -8.44 8.59 33.11
N ARG A 80 -8.34 9.93 33.10
CA ARG A 80 -7.80 10.68 31.96
C ARG A 80 -6.34 10.35 31.69
N LEU A 81 -5.52 10.21 32.73
CA LEU A 81 -4.11 9.81 32.61
C LEU A 81 -4.00 8.38 32.07
N LEU A 82 -4.73 7.43 32.67
CA LEU A 82 -4.77 6.03 32.23
C LEU A 82 -5.23 5.87 30.79
N ALA A 83 -6.31 6.57 30.40
CA ALA A 83 -6.83 6.53 29.05
C ALA A 83 -6.08 7.43 28.06
N SER A 84 -5.03 8.11 28.49
CA SER A 84 -4.08 8.80 27.59
C SER A 84 -2.77 8.03 27.44
N ASP A 85 -2.62 6.89 28.13
CA ASP A 85 -1.49 5.99 28.00
C ASP A 85 -1.35 5.47 26.55
N ASN A 86 -0.18 5.66 25.96
CA ASN A 86 0.10 5.18 24.61
C ASN A 86 0.07 3.65 24.51
N GLY A 87 0.43 2.93 25.59
CA GLY A 87 0.39 1.47 25.64
C GLY A 87 -1.04 0.91 25.50
N LEU A 88 -2.04 1.58 26.07
CA LEU A 88 -3.45 1.23 25.92
C LEU A 88 -3.92 1.38 24.47
N TRP A 89 -3.62 2.51 23.83
CA TRP A 89 -4.06 2.75 22.44
C TRP A 89 -3.24 1.96 21.42
N ALA A 90 -1.98 1.67 21.73
CA ALA A 90 -1.19 0.70 20.98
C ALA A 90 -1.81 -0.69 21.02
N PHE A 91 -2.29 -1.13 22.19
CA PHE A 91 -3.03 -2.38 22.33
C PHE A 91 -4.31 -2.38 21.46
N PHE A 92 -5.11 -1.32 21.47
CA PHE A 92 -6.32 -1.26 20.63
C PHE A 92 -6.03 -1.26 19.14
N LEU A 93 -5.01 -0.54 18.68
CA LEU A 93 -4.61 -0.56 17.28
C LEU A 93 -4.06 -1.93 16.86
N ARG A 94 -3.39 -2.67 17.76
CA ARG A 94 -2.98 -4.08 17.50
C ARG A 94 -4.14 -5.06 17.37
N LEU A 95 -5.29 -4.76 17.99
CA LEU A 95 -6.53 -5.53 17.82
C LEU A 95 -7.32 -5.13 16.56
N GLY A 96 -6.88 -4.07 15.86
CA GLY A 96 -7.49 -3.61 14.63
C GLY A 96 -7.32 -4.60 13.48
N PRO A 97 -8.05 -4.41 12.37
CA PRO A 97 -7.96 -5.28 11.19
C PRO A 97 -6.62 -5.14 10.46
N ASP A 98 -5.90 -4.03 10.68
CA ASP A 98 -4.63 -3.74 10.03
C ASP A 98 -3.46 -3.99 10.98
N PRO A 99 -2.36 -4.60 10.50
CA PRO A 99 -1.13 -4.69 11.26
C PRO A 99 -0.69 -3.33 11.81
N TRP A 100 -0.46 -3.27 13.11
CA TRP A 100 -0.06 -2.06 13.84
C TRP A 100 1.07 -1.28 13.16
N GLU A 101 2.10 -1.98 12.68
CA GLU A 101 3.28 -1.36 12.06
C GLU A 101 2.93 -0.57 10.79
N LEU A 102 1.93 -1.02 10.03
CA LEU A 102 1.46 -0.33 8.83
C LEU A 102 0.70 0.94 9.21
N VAL A 103 -0.09 0.89 10.29
CA VAL A 103 -0.81 2.05 10.80
C VAL A 103 0.17 3.12 11.26
N VAL A 104 1.18 2.75 12.05
CA VAL A 104 2.21 3.68 12.51
C VAL A 104 2.96 4.26 11.32
N PHE A 105 3.48 3.41 10.43
CA PHE A 105 4.20 3.88 9.25
C PHE A 105 3.38 4.86 8.40
N ALA A 106 2.11 4.54 8.15
CA ALA A 106 1.25 5.38 7.31
C ALA A 106 0.98 6.74 7.96
N GLU A 107 0.70 6.80 9.27
CA GLU A 107 0.44 8.07 9.95
C GLU A 107 1.68 8.93 10.10
N THR A 108 2.85 8.32 10.34
CA THR A 108 4.09 9.08 10.52
C THR A 108 4.68 9.57 9.20
N HIS A 109 4.65 8.75 8.14
CA HIS A 109 5.34 9.08 6.88
C HIS A 109 4.39 9.55 5.77
N LEU A 110 3.11 9.14 5.79
CA LEU A 110 2.17 9.40 4.69
C LEU A 110 1.08 10.40 5.08
N GLY A 111 0.94 10.76 6.37
CA GLY A 111 -0.09 11.68 6.85
C GLY A 111 0.02 13.09 6.29
N ALA A 112 1.22 13.57 5.97
CA ALA A 112 1.41 14.90 5.39
C ALA A 112 0.96 15.00 3.92
N GLY A 113 0.81 13.84 3.25
CA GLY A 113 0.66 13.78 1.81
C GLY A 113 1.89 14.27 1.05
N PRO A 114 1.80 14.35 -0.28
CA PRO A 114 2.99 14.53 -1.13
C PRO A 114 3.45 15.99 -1.27
N ALA A 115 2.64 16.95 -0.83
CA ALA A 115 2.90 18.39 -0.97
C ALA A 115 3.95 18.94 0.03
N LEU A 116 4.45 18.13 0.97
CA LEU A 116 5.35 18.56 2.05
C LEU A 116 6.72 17.85 2.07
N HIS A 117 7.11 17.16 0.99
CA HIS A 117 8.47 16.63 0.83
C HIS A 117 9.41 17.50 -0.05
N PRO A 118 9.50 18.83 0.10
CA PRO A 118 10.70 19.56 -0.29
C PRO A 118 11.63 19.74 0.92
N GLY A 119 12.65 18.90 1.03
CA GLY A 119 13.99 19.31 1.50
C GLY A 119 14.20 19.77 2.95
N LEU A 120 13.25 19.60 3.87
CA LEU A 120 13.51 19.92 5.28
C LEU A 120 13.73 18.64 6.09
N TYR A 121 15.02 18.34 6.31
CA TYR A 121 15.46 17.59 7.48
C TYR A 121 14.90 18.27 8.72
N TYR A 122 13.83 17.71 9.27
CA TYR A 122 13.58 17.73 10.70
C TYR A 122 12.79 16.47 11.03
N ASP A 123 13.42 15.59 11.79
CA ASP A 123 12.81 14.48 12.51
C ASP A 123 11.91 15.00 13.64
N SER A 124 11.02 15.93 13.29
CA SER A 124 9.97 16.45 14.16
C SER A 124 8.64 16.06 13.54
N SER A 125 8.44 14.76 13.31
CA SER A 125 7.09 14.22 13.34
C SER A 125 6.53 14.64 14.70
N PRO A 126 5.47 15.48 14.80
CA PRO A 126 4.85 15.70 16.09
C PRO A 126 4.53 14.32 16.64
N GLN A 127 4.98 13.99 17.86
CA GLN A 127 4.69 12.69 18.46
C GLN A 127 3.17 12.61 18.63
N LEU A 128 2.48 12.12 17.60
CA LEU A 128 1.04 11.97 17.60
C LEU A 128 0.74 10.87 18.60
N SER A 129 0.04 11.20 19.68
CA SER A 129 -0.42 10.17 20.62
C SER A 129 -1.21 9.10 19.88
N PHE A 130 -1.03 7.83 20.25
CA PHE A 130 -1.74 6.73 19.57
C PHE A 130 -3.26 6.80 19.76
N LYS A 131 -3.69 7.46 20.84
CA LYS A 131 -5.08 7.87 21.05
C LYS A 131 -5.60 8.75 19.93
N HIS A 132 -4.82 9.75 19.55
CA HIS A 132 -5.17 10.70 18.50
C HIS A 132 -5.20 10.03 17.13
N VAL A 133 -4.19 9.20 16.85
CA VAL A 133 -4.16 8.35 15.64
C VAL A 133 -5.40 7.46 15.56
N TYR A 134 -5.70 6.70 16.62
CA TYR A 134 -6.86 5.82 16.65
C TYR A 134 -8.16 6.60 16.41
N THR A 135 -8.35 7.70 17.14
CA THR A 135 -9.59 8.48 17.13
C THR A 135 -9.81 9.12 15.76
N ARG A 136 -8.77 9.68 15.14
CA ARG A 136 -8.89 10.29 13.81
C ARG A 136 -9.13 9.23 12.74
N ARG A 137 -8.43 8.09 12.75
CA ARG A 137 -8.65 7.01 11.78
C ARG A 137 -10.06 6.41 11.87
N ALA A 138 -10.63 6.34 13.08
CA ALA A 138 -11.97 5.82 13.30
C ALA A 138 -13.06 6.66 12.59
N VAL A 139 -12.82 7.95 12.34
CA VAL A 139 -13.76 8.84 11.64
C VAL A 139 -13.46 9.01 10.15
N VAL A 140 -12.32 8.50 9.65
CA VAL A 140 -12.00 8.56 8.22
C VAL A 140 -13.00 7.69 7.44
N PRO A 141 -13.81 8.27 6.53
CA PRO A 141 -14.79 7.51 5.76
C PRO A 141 -14.09 6.51 4.83
N GLY A 142 -14.78 5.42 4.49
CA GLY A 142 -14.27 4.47 3.50
C GLY A 142 -14.27 5.08 2.10
N SER A 143 -13.13 5.03 1.43
CA SER A 143 -13.00 5.34 0.00
C SER A 143 -13.12 4.10 -0.89
N ILE A 144 -13.41 4.33 -2.16
CA ILE A 144 -13.31 3.33 -3.22
C ILE A 144 -11.87 3.32 -3.76
N ILE A 145 -11.31 2.14 -3.93
CA ILE A 145 -10.00 1.92 -4.53
C ILE A 145 -10.20 1.31 -5.92
N VAL A 146 -9.54 1.87 -6.93
CA VAL A 146 -9.45 1.30 -8.27
C VAL A 146 -7.97 1.20 -8.68
N ASP A 147 -7.45 -0.02 -8.66
CA ASP A 147 -6.12 -0.38 -9.17
C ASP A 147 -6.24 -0.82 -10.63
N GLY A 148 -6.03 0.11 -11.57
CA GLY A 148 -6.22 -0.09 -13.01
C GLY A 148 -5.00 -0.65 -13.74
N GLY A 149 -4.39 -1.72 -13.23
CA GLY A 149 -3.21 -2.35 -13.86
C GLY A 149 -3.46 -2.81 -15.30
N SER A 150 -2.40 -2.91 -16.12
CA SER A 150 -2.53 -3.10 -17.58
C SER A 150 -3.31 -4.36 -18.01
N GLY A 151 -3.15 -5.48 -17.30
CA GLY A 151 -3.91 -6.72 -17.59
C GLY A 151 -5.22 -6.83 -16.81
N TYR A 152 -5.16 -6.55 -15.50
CA TYR A 152 -6.28 -6.76 -14.58
C TYR A 152 -6.44 -5.55 -13.66
N CYS A 153 -7.67 -5.10 -13.55
CA CYS A 153 -8.12 -4.13 -12.58
C CYS A 153 -8.51 -4.83 -11.29
N LYS A 154 -8.07 -4.32 -10.14
CA LYS A 154 -8.66 -4.66 -8.84
C LYS A 154 -9.41 -3.47 -8.29
N TYR A 155 -10.58 -3.70 -7.74
CA TYR A 155 -11.40 -2.63 -7.16
C TYR A 155 -12.02 -3.09 -5.85
N GLY A 156 -12.25 -2.16 -4.93
CA GLY A 156 -12.83 -2.49 -3.63
C GLY A 156 -12.90 -1.33 -2.67
N TRP A 157 -13.26 -1.64 -1.43
CA TRP A 157 -13.35 -0.68 -0.34
C TRP A 157 -12.05 -0.61 0.44
N SER A 158 -11.59 0.60 0.76
CA SER A 158 -10.40 0.83 1.60
C SER A 158 -10.52 0.26 3.02
N LYS A 159 -11.75 0.05 3.52
CA LYS A 159 -11.97 -0.56 4.85
C LYS A 159 -11.95 -2.10 4.81
N TYR A 160 -11.88 -2.70 3.63
CA TYR A 160 -11.86 -4.17 3.49
C TYR A 160 -10.43 -4.70 3.52
N ALA A 161 -10.29 -5.96 3.92
CA ALA A 161 -8.99 -6.62 4.01
C ALA A 161 -8.39 -6.94 2.63
N ALA A 162 -9.19 -6.99 1.56
CA ALA A 162 -8.77 -7.34 0.21
C ALA A 162 -9.65 -6.63 -0.84
N PRO A 163 -9.26 -6.61 -2.13
CA PRO A 163 -10.12 -6.11 -3.20
C PRO A 163 -11.47 -6.83 -3.22
N SER A 164 -12.55 -6.07 -3.46
CA SER A 164 -13.90 -6.61 -3.60
C SER A 164 -14.08 -7.42 -4.89
N GLY A 165 -13.30 -7.12 -5.92
CA GLY A 165 -13.36 -7.82 -7.19
C GLY A 165 -12.16 -7.52 -8.08
N ARG A 166 -12.01 -8.38 -9.11
CA ARG A 166 -11.03 -8.21 -10.18
C ARG A 166 -11.72 -8.33 -11.53
N CYS A 167 -11.21 -7.62 -12.53
CA CYS A 167 -11.68 -7.76 -13.90
C CYS A 167 -10.56 -7.48 -14.89
N ALA A 168 -10.67 -8.01 -16.11
CA ALA A 168 -9.77 -7.61 -17.18
C ALA A 168 -9.83 -6.08 -17.35
N THR A 169 -8.68 -5.46 -17.56
CA THR A 169 -8.62 -4.03 -17.79
C THR A 169 -9.02 -3.74 -19.23
N PHE A 170 -10.24 -3.23 -19.40
CA PHE A 170 -10.80 -2.90 -20.72
C PHE A 170 -10.09 -1.75 -21.44
N LEU A 171 -9.19 -1.03 -20.75
CA LEU A 171 -8.52 0.16 -21.29
C LEU A 171 -7.57 -0.13 -22.46
N GLU A 172 -7.09 -1.37 -22.59
CA GLU A 172 -6.21 -1.79 -23.69
C GLU A 172 -6.95 -2.49 -24.85
N PHE A 173 -8.25 -2.78 -24.69
CA PHE A 173 -9.05 -3.52 -25.70
C PHE A 173 -10.35 -2.83 -26.13
N GLY A 174 -10.66 -1.64 -25.60
CA GLY A 174 -11.65 -0.76 -26.23
C GLY A 174 -11.11 -0.27 -27.59
N ASN A 175 -11.99 -0.06 -28.57
CA ASN A 175 -11.57 0.46 -29.88
C ASN A 175 -10.63 1.66 -29.68
N ILE A 176 -9.37 1.55 -30.13
CA ILE A 176 -8.30 2.53 -29.87
C ILE A 176 -8.70 3.92 -30.40
N GLU A 177 -9.59 3.93 -31.39
CA GLU A 177 -10.23 5.10 -31.99
C GLU A 177 -11.16 5.88 -31.04
N SER A 178 -11.65 5.26 -29.96
CA SER A 178 -12.52 5.94 -28.99
C SER A 178 -11.74 6.99 -28.18
N PRO A 179 -12.28 8.19 -27.96
CA PRO A 179 -11.62 9.18 -27.12
C PRO A 179 -11.34 8.66 -25.70
N MET A 180 -10.18 9.02 -25.13
CA MET A 180 -9.75 8.57 -23.79
C MET A 180 -10.81 8.83 -22.70
N TYR A 181 -11.48 10.00 -22.76
CA TYR A 181 -12.56 10.35 -21.85
C TYR A 181 -13.69 9.30 -21.84
N ALA A 182 -14.15 8.88 -23.02
CA ALA A 182 -15.24 7.91 -23.14
C ALA A 182 -14.83 6.54 -22.59
N ARG A 183 -13.60 6.09 -22.89
CA ARG A 183 -13.06 4.83 -22.36
C ARG A 183 -12.95 4.84 -20.84
N LEU A 184 -12.38 5.90 -20.26
CA LEU A 184 -12.27 6.06 -18.80
C LEU A 184 -13.63 6.13 -18.14
N ARG A 185 -14.58 6.89 -18.71
CA ARG A 185 -15.95 7.00 -18.19
C ARG A 185 -16.65 5.65 -18.20
N HIS A 186 -16.57 4.91 -19.30
CA HIS A 186 -17.17 3.58 -19.40
C HIS A 186 -16.55 2.60 -18.40
N PHE A 187 -15.21 2.56 -18.31
CA PHE A 187 -14.49 1.72 -17.37
C PHE A 187 -14.89 2.01 -15.93
N LEU A 188 -14.81 3.27 -15.50
CA LEU A 188 -15.15 3.69 -14.14
C LEU A 188 -16.63 3.44 -13.83
N SER A 189 -17.54 3.72 -14.77
CA SER A 189 -18.97 3.45 -14.58
C SER A 189 -19.23 1.96 -14.35
N THR A 190 -18.56 1.09 -15.12
CA THR A 190 -18.63 -0.37 -14.92
C THR A 190 -18.17 -0.78 -13.52
N ILE A 191 -17.08 -0.19 -13.02
CA ILE A 191 -16.60 -0.46 -11.66
C ILE A 191 -17.62 -0.03 -10.60
N TYR A 192 -18.17 1.18 -10.72
CA TYR A 192 -19.20 1.67 -9.79
C TYR A 192 -20.47 0.80 -9.80
N THR A 193 -20.91 0.36 -10.98
CA THR A 193 -22.05 -0.56 -11.13
C THR A 193 -21.78 -1.90 -10.45
N ARG A 194 -20.58 -2.49 -10.65
CA ARG A 194 -20.20 -3.75 -10.01
C ARG A 194 -20.07 -3.63 -8.50
N MET A 195 -19.59 -2.49 -8.01
CA MET A 195 -19.53 -2.17 -6.58
C MET A 195 -20.91 -1.86 -5.98
N GLN A 196 -21.94 -1.64 -6.81
CA GLN A 196 -23.28 -1.22 -6.40
C GLN A 196 -23.28 0.08 -5.58
N VAL A 197 -22.42 1.04 -5.96
CA VAL A 197 -22.24 2.31 -5.24
C VAL A 197 -22.42 3.48 -6.19
N LYS A 198 -23.11 4.53 -5.73
CA LYS A 198 -23.23 5.78 -6.47
C LYS A 198 -21.91 6.57 -6.40
N PRO A 199 -21.38 7.09 -7.52
CA PRO A 199 -20.11 7.84 -7.50
C PRO A 199 -20.10 9.05 -6.57
N SER A 200 -21.25 9.67 -6.32
CA SER A 200 -21.36 10.87 -5.48
C SER A 200 -21.25 10.62 -3.97
N THR A 201 -21.09 9.38 -3.53
CA THR A 201 -21.19 9.02 -2.10
C THR A 201 -19.86 9.07 -1.35
N GLN A 202 -18.76 8.72 -2.00
CA GLN A 202 -17.48 8.48 -1.34
C GLN A 202 -16.31 8.96 -2.19
N PRO A 203 -15.18 9.35 -1.57
CA PRO A 203 -13.96 9.64 -2.30
C PRO A 203 -13.44 8.38 -3.02
N ILE A 204 -12.67 8.61 -4.07
CA ILE A 204 -11.99 7.54 -4.82
C ILE A 204 -10.48 7.75 -4.77
N ILE A 205 -9.75 6.64 -4.68
CA ILE A 205 -8.35 6.57 -5.04
C ILE A 205 -8.18 5.73 -6.31
N VAL A 206 -7.51 6.30 -7.30
CA VAL A 206 -7.18 5.62 -8.56
C VAL A 206 -5.69 5.41 -8.62
N VAL A 207 -5.27 4.15 -8.75
CA VAL A 207 -3.87 3.81 -8.98
C VAL A 207 -3.55 4.06 -10.45
N LEU A 208 -2.59 4.93 -10.70
CA LEU A 208 -2.16 5.27 -12.04
C LEU A 208 -1.15 4.22 -12.53
N PRO A 209 -1.36 3.64 -13.73
CA PRO A 209 -0.33 2.81 -14.35
C PRO A 209 0.88 3.69 -14.71
N LEU A 210 2.06 3.08 -14.69
CA LEU A 210 3.27 3.70 -15.20
C LEU A 210 3.21 3.68 -16.73
N CYS A 211 2.70 4.77 -17.31
CA CYS A 211 2.65 4.98 -18.75
C CYS A 211 3.54 6.16 -19.12
N HIS A 212 4.18 6.09 -20.29
CA HIS A 212 5.12 7.10 -20.76
C HIS A 212 6.21 7.35 -19.71
N SER A 213 7.06 6.36 -19.43
CA SER A 213 8.07 6.40 -18.37
C SER A 213 9.16 7.47 -18.56
N ASP A 214 9.39 7.86 -19.82
CA ASP A 214 10.50 8.74 -20.19
C ASP A 214 10.37 10.16 -19.61
N ASP A 215 11.52 10.81 -19.44
CA ASP A 215 11.61 12.20 -18.99
C ASP A 215 11.62 13.21 -20.15
N THR A 216 10.82 12.93 -21.19
CA THR A 216 10.63 13.83 -22.33
C THR A 216 9.43 14.76 -22.09
N GLU A 217 9.43 15.91 -22.75
CA GLU A 217 8.32 16.86 -22.65
C GLU A 217 6.99 16.25 -23.14
N SER A 218 7.04 15.43 -24.19
CA SER A 218 5.88 14.70 -24.72
C SER A 218 5.34 13.64 -23.75
N ALA A 219 6.23 12.91 -23.06
CA ALA A 219 5.84 11.94 -22.05
C ALA A 219 5.20 12.63 -20.84
N ARG A 220 5.81 13.73 -20.34
CA ARG A 220 5.23 14.56 -19.27
C ARG A 220 3.85 15.11 -19.65
N ALA A 221 3.70 15.60 -20.88
CA ALA A 221 2.41 16.09 -21.39
C ALA A 221 1.36 14.97 -21.45
N SER A 222 1.74 13.76 -21.89
CA SER A 222 0.84 12.60 -21.97
C SER A 222 0.36 12.15 -20.59
N ARG A 223 1.27 12.06 -19.59
CA ARG A 223 0.93 11.76 -18.20
C ARG A 223 -0.04 12.79 -17.62
N LYS A 224 0.22 14.08 -17.86
CA LYS A 224 -0.66 15.18 -17.45
C LYS A 224 -2.03 15.08 -18.11
N GLN A 225 -2.10 14.86 -19.42
CA GLN A 225 -3.35 14.74 -20.16
C GLN A 225 -4.20 13.56 -19.65
N TYR A 226 -3.57 12.41 -19.39
CA TYR A 226 -4.25 11.25 -18.82
C TYR A 226 -4.86 11.59 -17.46
N ARG A 227 -4.06 12.20 -16.56
CA ARG A 227 -4.52 12.61 -15.22
C ARG A 227 -5.65 13.64 -15.30
N ASP A 228 -5.52 14.68 -16.12
CA ASP A 228 -6.55 15.72 -16.24
C ASP A 228 -7.86 15.17 -16.84
N THR A 229 -7.76 14.23 -17.78
CA THR A 229 -8.93 13.52 -18.35
C THR A 229 -9.60 12.65 -17.30
N LEU A 230 -8.83 11.86 -16.54
CA LEU A 230 -9.33 11.03 -15.44
C LEU A 230 -10.10 11.86 -14.41
N TYR A 231 -9.53 13.01 -14.01
CA TYR A 231 -10.15 13.91 -13.04
C TYR A 231 -11.45 14.50 -13.59
N SER A 232 -11.44 14.93 -14.85
CA SER A 232 -12.64 15.46 -15.52
C SER A 232 -13.76 14.43 -15.53
N VAL A 233 -13.47 13.19 -15.93
CA VAL A 233 -14.44 12.08 -15.91
C VAL A 233 -15.03 11.86 -14.52
N LEU A 234 -14.18 11.72 -13.50
CA LEU A 234 -14.64 11.45 -12.12
C LEU A 234 -15.48 12.59 -11.55
N PHE A 235 -15.08 13.84 -11.77
CA PHE A 235 -15.86 14.98 -11.32
C PHE A 235 -17.16 15.19 -12.09
N ASP A 236 -17.21 14.80 -13.38
CA ASP A 236 -18.45 14.78 -14.17
C ASP A 236 -19.38 13.63 -13.73
N MET A 237 -18.83 12.56 -13.16
CA MET A 237 -19.59 11.53 -12.44
C MET A 237 -20.01 11.97 -11.03
N ASN A 238 -19.72 13.22 -10.63
CA ASN A 238 -20.01 13.80 -9.32
C ASN A 238 -19.27 13.16 -8.13
N VAL A 239 -18.10 12.55 -8.36
CA VAL A 239 -17.24 12.07 -7.28
C VAL A 239 -16.81 13.24 -6.38
N PRO A 240 -16.93 13.15 -5.05
CA PRO A 240 -16.70 14.28 -4.14
C PRO A 240 -15.22 14.69 -4.07
N ALA A 241 -14.31 13.72 -4.12
CA ALA A 241 -12.87 13.91 -3.98
C ALA A 241 -12.10 12.77 -4.67
N VAL A 242 -11.01 13.11 -5.35
CA VAL A 242 -10.19 12.18 -6.13
C VAL A 242 -8.75 12.23 -5.64
N CYS A 243 -8.21 11.07 -5.30
CA CYS A 243 -6.78 10.83 -5.12
C CYS A 243 -6.27 9.99 -6.29
N SER A 244 -5.11 10.34 -6.86
CA SER A 244 -4.45 9.52 -7.86
C SER A 244 -2.97 9.42 -7.56
N VAL A 245 -2.42 8.21 -7.55
CA VAL A 245 -1.03 7.95 -7.16
C VAL A 245 -0.47 6.83 -8.05
N ASP A 246 0.81 6.92 -8.41
CA ASP A 246 1.51 5.92 -9.21
C ASP A 246 1.54 4.54 -8.54
N GLN A 247 1.33 3.51 -9.35
CA GLN A 247 1.33 2.12 -8.91
C GLN A 247 2.60 1.72 -8.15
N ALA A 248 3.77 2.15 -8.64
CA ALA A 248 5.04 1.81 -8.00
C ALA A 248 5.20 2.50 -6.64
N VAL A 249 4.81 3.78 -6.52
CA VAL A 249 4.82 4.51 -5.24
C VAL A 249 3.95 3.80 -4.20
N LEU A 250 2.76 3.35 -4.59
CA LEU A 250 1.89 2.60 -3.68
C LEU A 250 2.46 1.23 -3.30
N ALA A 251 3.09 0.52 -4.23
CA ALA A 251 3.77 -0.74 -3.91
C ALA A 251 4.93 -0.53 -2.92
N LEU A 252 5.67 0.58 -3.04
CA LEU A 252 6.73 0.95 -2.10
C LEU A 252 6.16 1.25 -0.69
N TYR A 253 5.04 1.98 -0.61
CA TYR A 253 4.36 2.23 0.67
C TYR A 253 3.85 0.94 1.33
N ALA A 254 3.36 -0.01 0.54
CA ALA A 254 2.97 -1.33 1.04
C ALA A 254 4.15 -2.09 1.66
N ALA A 255 5.38 -1.84 1.20
CA ALA A 255 6.61 -2.36 1.77
C ALA A 255 7.15 -1.55 2.97
N LYS A 256 6.39 -0.57 3.49
CA LYS A 256 6.81 0.33 4.58
C LYS A 256 8.10 1.10 4.24
N ARG A 257 8.17 1.61 3.01
CA ARG A 257 9.28 2.40 2.48
C ARG A 257 8.75 3.64 1.77
N THR A 258 9.50 4.74 1.82
CA THR A 258 9.23 5.96 1.06
C THR A 258 10.28 6.22 -0.02
N SER A 259 11.44 5.56 0.07
CA SER A 259 12.51 5.59 -0.92
C SER A 259 12.96 4.16 -1.26
N GLY A 260 13.42 3.95 -2.49
CA GLY A 260 13.92 2.68 -3.01
C GLY A 260 13.70 2.55 -4.51
N ILE A 261 14.07 1.41 -5.07
CA ILE A 261 13.77 1.06 -6.45
C ILE A 261 12.59 0.09 -6.47
N VAL A 262 11.56 0.37 -7.26
CA VAL A 262 10.45 -0.56 -7.46
C VAL A 262 10.60 -1.28 -8.79
N VAL A 263 10.60 -2.60 -8.75
CA VAL A 263 10.61 -3.46 -9.94
C VAL A 263 9.21 -4.03 -10.13
N ASN A 264 8.46 -3.43 -11.05
CA ASN A 264 7.09 -3.80 -11.34
C ASN A 264 7.00 -4.70 -12.58
N ILE A 265 6.89 -6.02 -12.37
CA ILE A 265 6.70 -7.02 -13.43
C ILE A 265 5.19 -7.13 -13.73
N GLY A 266 4.72 -6.23 -14.59
CA GLY A 266 3.33 -6.09 -14.99
C GLY A 266 2.87 -7.15 -16.02
N PHE A 267 1.70 -6.91 -16.62
CA PHE A 267 1.16 -7.84 -17.61
C PHE A 267 1.91 -7.74 -18.95
N ASN A 268 2.16 -6.52 -19.44
CA ASN A 268 2.79 -6.30 -20.75
C ASN A 268 4.30 -6.08 -20.67
N ALA A 269 4.77 -5.38 -19.64
CA ALA A 269 6.16 -4.98 -19.50
C ALA A 269 6.61 -5.02 -18.03
N THR A 270 7.93 -4.96 -17.84
CA THR A 270 8.56 -4.75 -16.54
C THR A 270 9.12 -3.34 -16.49
N SER A 271 8.82 -2.60 -15.42
CA SER A 271 9.40 -1.28 -15.18
C SER A 271 10.26 -1.26 -13.92
N ILE A 272 11.38 -0.55 -13.97
CA ILE A 272 12.30 -0.33 -12.85
C ILE A 272 12.24 1.15 -12.53
N VAL A 273 11.74 1.48 -11.35
CA VAL A 273 11.31 2.83 -10.99
C VAL A 273 12.08 3.29 -9.76
N PRO A 274 13.06 4.18 -9.90
CA PRO A 274 13.68 4.83 -8.75
C PRO A 274 12.70 5.82 -8.11
N ILE A 275 12.48 5.68 -6.80
CA ILE A 275 11.57 6.52 -6.02
C ILE A 275 12.31 7.05 -4.81
N PHE A 276 12.27 8.36 -4.62
CA PHE A 276 12.84 9.02 -3.44
C PHE A 276 11.76 9.83 -2.73
N GLN A 277 11.54 9.55 -1.45
CA GLN A 277 10.57 10.23 -0.59
C GLN A 277 9.16 10.36 -1.23
N GLY A 278 8.71 9.29 -1.88
CA GLY A 278 7.40 9.24 -2.53
C GLY A 278 7.32 9.89 -3.91
N ARG A 279 8.43 10.43 -4.43
CA ARG A 279 8.53 11.00 -5.79
C ARG A 279 9.25 10.04 -6.73
N VAL A 280 8.68 9.81 -7.90
CA VAL A 280 9.36 9.07 -8.98
C VAL A 280 10.46 9.95 -9.56
N MET A 281 11.68 9.41 -9.57
CA MET A 281 12.89 10.11 -10.04
C MET A 281 13.03 9.97 -11.56
N HIS A 282 12.15 10.63 -12.31
CA HIS A 282 12.19 10.60 -13.78
C HIS A 282 13.53 11.12 -14.34
N GLU A 283 14.16 12.09 -13.66
CA GLU A 283 15.47 12.64 -14.01
C GLU A 283 16.63 11.63 -13.93
N ILE A 284 16.51 10.59 -13.09
CA ILE A 284 17.47 9.48 -13.00
C ILE A 284 17.20 8.44 -14.11
N GLY A 285 15.94 8.33 -14.53
CA GLY A 285 15.49 7.41 -15.56
C GLY A 285 14.62 6.28 -15.00
N VAL A 286 13.58 5.93 -15.74
CA VAL A 286 12.71 4.78 -15.47
C VAL A 286 12.94 3.76 -16.57
N GLU A 287 13.61 2.66 -16.24
CA GLU A 287 13.92 1.62 -17.22
C GLU A 287 12.68 0.76 -17.48
N THR A 288 12.41 0.45 -18.75
CA THR A 288 11.32 -0.44 -19.14
C THR A 288 11.84 -1.58 -20.01
N VAL A 289 11.61 -2.81 -19.57
CA VAL A 289 11.94 -4.04 -20.28
C VAL A 289 10.66 -4.64 -20.84
N GLY A 290 10.65 -4.98 -22.13
CA GLY A 290 9.48 -5.52 -22.86
C GLY A 290 9.04 -6.94 -22.46
N GLN A 291 9.42 -7.42 -21.28
CA GLN A 291 9.05 -8.73 -20.76
C GLN A 291 8.08 -8.56 -19.60
N GLY A 292 6.81 -8.91 -19.82
CA GLY A 292 5.78 -8.97 -18.78
C GLY A 292 5.19 -10.38 -18.62
N ALA A 293 4.13 -10.48 -17.84
CA ALA A 293 3.39 -11.73 -17.63
C ALA A 293 2.92 -12.40 -18.92
N LEU A 294 2.51 -11.61 -19.93
CA LEU A 294 2.03 -12.12 -21.21
C LEU A 294 3.14 -12.87 -21.96
N LYS A 295 4.38 -12.36 -21.93
CA LYS A 295 5.53 -13.03 -22.55
C LYS A 295 5.90 -14.32 -21.81
N LEU A 296 5.87 -14.31 -20.47
CA LEU A 296 6.10 -15.51 -19.67
C LEU A 296 5.06 -16.60 -19.97
N THR A 297 3.78 -16.24 -20.01
CA THR A 297 2.69 -17.18 -20.33
C THR A 297 2.82 -17.69 -21.77
N GLY A 298 3.18 -16.83 -22.73
CA GLY A 298 3.42 -17.23 -24.12
C GLY A 298 4.58 -18.20 -24.27
N PHE A 299 5.68 -17.96 -23.55
CA PHE A 299 6.83 -18.87 -23.58
C PHE A 299 6.54 -20.21 -22.92
N LEU A 300 5.81 -20.25 -21.80
CA LEU A 300 5.35 -21.52 -21.22
C LEU A 300 4.46 -22.30 -22.19
N LYS A 301 3.56 -21.61 -22.91
CA LYS A 301 2.72 -22.22 -23.94
C LYS A 301 3.58 -22.93 -24.98
N GLU A 302 4.62 -22.28 -25.50
CA GLU A 302 5.53 -22.85 -26.49
C GLU A 302 6.26 -24.08 -25.95
N LEU A 303 6.76 -24.03 -24.70
CA LEU A 303 7.42 -25.17 -24.05
C LEU A 303 6.46 -26.37 -23.87
N MET A 304 5.22 -26.11 -23.43
CA MET A 304 4.20 -27.14 -23.29
C MET A 304 3.85 -27.80 -24.64
N GLN A 305 3.75 -27.00 -25.71
CA GLN A 305 3.50 -27.50 -27.06
C GLN A 305 4.65 -28.37 -27.58
N GLN A 306 5.91 -28.01 -27.29
CA GLN A 306 7.07 -28.83 -27.65
C GLN A 306 7.08 -30.20 -26.97
N ARG A 307 6.43 -30.32 -25.80
CA ARG A 307 6.22 -31.58 -25.06
C ARG A 307 4.92 -32.31 -25.43
N ASN A 308 4.17 -31.82 -26.42
CA ASN A 308 2.86 -32.34 -26.81
C ASN A 308 1.82 -32.32 -25.65
N ILE A 309 1.93 -31.37 -24.73
CA ILE A 309 0.93 -31.17 -23.67
C ILE A 309 -0.25 -30.38 -24.25
N THR A 310 -1.44 -30.98 -24.27
CA THR A 310 -2.67 -30.36 -24.76
C THR A 310 -3.34 -29.53 -23.67
N PHE A 311 -3.81 -28.33 -24.02
CA PHE A 311 -4.53 -27.41 -23.14
C PHE A 311 -5.55 -26.62 -23.98
N GLU A 312 -6.64 -26.17 -23.35
CA GLU A 312 -7.74 -25.53 -24.06
C GLU A 312 -7.50 -24.03 -24.33
N SER A 313 -6.83 -23.33 -23.41
CA SER A 313 -6.75 -21.86 -23.48
C SER A 313 -5.46 -21.27 -22.88
N LEU A 314 -5.24 -19.97 -23.15
CA LEU A 314 -4.18 -19.20 -22.48
C LEU A 314 -4.45 -18.99 -20.98
N TYR A 315 -5.71 -19.09 -20.54
CA TYR A 315 -6.06 -19.02 -19.13
C TYR A 315 -5.52 -20.25 -18.37
N THR A 316 -5.59 -21.42 -18.99
CA THR A 316 -5.01 -22.68 -18.50
C THR A 316 -3.51 -22.54 -18.30
N VAL A 317 -2.79 -22.11 -19.34
CA VAL A 317 -1.34 -21.93 -19.30
C VAL A 317 -0.94 -20.91 -18.24
N ARG A 318 -1.71 -19.81 -18.11
CA ARG A 318 -1.52 -18.83 -17.04
C ARG A 318 -1.69 -19.47 -15.65
N THR A 319 -2.72 -20.27 -15.44
CA THR A 319 -3.00 -20.93 -14.17
C THR A 319 -1.87 -21.90 -13.80
N ILE A 320 -1.40 -22.68 -14.77
CA ILE A 320 -0.26 -23.58 -14.61
C ILE A 320 1.00 -22.79 -14.26
N LYS A 321 1.27 -21.68 -14.96
CA LYS A 321 2.39 -20.78 -14.65
C LYS A 321 2.32 -20.29 -13.20
N GLU A 322 1.16 -19.80 -12.76
CA GLU A 322 0.97 -19.26 -11.41
C GLU A 322 1.07 -20.35 -10.32
N LYS A 323 0.76 -21.61 -10.62
CA LYS A 323 0.84 -22.74 -9.67
C LYS A 323 2.19 -23.46 -9.65
N LEU A 324 2.86 -23.63 -10.79
CA LEU A 324 4.01 -24.54 -10.93
C LEU A 324 5.35 -23.83 -11.23
N CYS A 325 5.34 -22.66 -11.85
CA CYS A 325 6.59 -21.99 -12.23
C CYS A 325 7.27 -21.30 -11.04
N TYR A 326 8.59 -21.22 -11.09
CA TYR A 326 9.43 -20.59 -10.07
C TYR A 326 10.76 -20.13 -10.69
N VAL A 327 11.52 -19.32 -9.97
CA VAL A 327 12.86 -18.88 -10.37
C VAL A 327 13.90 -19.75 -9.67
N ALA A 328 14.77 -20.40 -10.44
CA ALA A 328 15.88 -21.17 -9.90
C ALA A 328 17.01 -20.25 -9.40
N ALA A 329 17.63 -20.61 -8.28
CA ALA A 329 18.79 -19.89 -7.73
C ALA A 329 20.07 -20.05 -8.58
N ASP A 330 20.23 -21.21 -9.20
CA ASP A 330 21.25 -21.52 -10.21
C ASP A 330 20.57 -22.34 -11.30
N TYR A 331 20.41 -21.72 -12.48
CA TYR A 331 19.69 -22.30 -13.60
C TYR A 331 20.33 -23.60 -14.13
N GLU A 332 21.67 -23.64 -14.23
CA GLU A 332 22.37 -24.81 -14.78
C GLU A 332 22.40 -25.96 -13.78
N ALA A 333 22.48 -25.67 -12.49
CA ALA A 333 22.34 -26.68 -11.44
C ALA A 333 20.92 -27.27 -11.39
N GLU A 334 19.89 -26.45 -11.58
CA GLU A 334 18.49 -26.90 -11.54
C GLU A 334 18.15 -27.87 -12.67
N LYS A 335 18.73 -27.70 -13.87
CA LYS A 335 18.56 -28.64 -15.00
C LYS A 335 18.99 -30.07 -14.71
N ARG A 336 19.86 -30.28 -13.71
CA ARG A 336 20.37 -31.62 -13.37
C ARG A 336 19.50 -32.35 -12.35
N LYS A 337 18.43 -31.72 -11.87
CA LYS A 337 17.53 -32.28 -10.85
C LYS A 337 16.25 -32.81 -11.51
N ASP A 338 15.58 -33.73 -10.82
CA ASP A 338 14.19 -34.04 -11.13
C ASP A 338 13.30 -32.93 -10.54
N THR A 339 12.70 -32.14 -11.41
CA THR A 339 11.85 -31.01 -11.06
C THR A 339 10.38 -31.25 -11.40
N GLN A 340 9.97 -32.51 -11.59
CA GLN A 340 8.59 -32.82 -11.93
C GLN A 340 7.62 -32.33 -10.83
N ALA A 341 6.54 -31.66 -11.23
CA ALA A 341 5.40 -31.40 -10.37
C ALA A 341 4.12 -31.27 -11.18
N SER A 342 3.00 -31.55 -10.52
CA SER A 342 1.69 -31.54 -11.13
C SER A 342 0.75 -30.57 -10.42
N CYS A 343 -0.18 -29.98 -11.17
CA CYS A 343 -1.29 -29.24 -10.62
C CYS A 343 -2.59 -29.56 -11.36
N GLU A 344 -3.69 -29.48 -10.64
CA GLU A 344 -5.03 -29.55 -11.23
C GLU A 344 -5.46 -28.15 -11.73
N VAL A 345 -6.07 -28.11 -12.90
CA VAL A 345 -6.76 -26.93 -13.45
C VAL A 345 -8.24 -27.27 -13.58
N ASP A 346 -9.07 -26.44 -12.95
CA ASP A 346 -10.52 -26.62 -12.92
C ASP A 346 -11.08 -26.72 -14.36
N GLY A 347 -11.78 -27.81 -14.64
CA GLY A 347 -12.39 -28.07 -15.96
C GLY A 347 -11.49 -28.79 -16.97
N GLU A 348 -10.17 -28.81 -16.78
CA GLU A 348 -9.21 -29.42 -17.73
C GLU A 348 -8.38 -30.58 -17.13
N GLY A 349 -8.34 -30.72 -15.80
CA GLY A 349 -7.69 -31.84 -15.12
C GLY A 349 -6.22 -31.58 -14.76
N TRP A 350 -5.42 -32.65 -14.69
CA TRP A 350 -4.05 -32.62 -14.17
C TRP A 350 -3.02 -32.31 -15.25
N PHE A 351 -2.15 -31.34 -14.96
CA PHE A 351 -1.00 -30.98 -15.79
C PHE A 351 0.28 -31.29 -15.04
N THR A 352 1.26 -31.89 -15.72
CA THR A 352 2.57 -32.21 -15.15
C THR A 352 3.65 -31.50 -15.95
N LEU A 353 4.48 -30.71 -15.27
CA LEU A 353 5.63 -30.01 -15.84
C LEU A 353 6.92 -30.44 -15.13
N SER A 354 8.04 -30.27 -15.82
CA SER A 354 9.39 -30.61 -15.35
C SER A 354 10.31 -29.39 -15.44
N GLU A 355 11.19 -29.33 -16.43
CA GLU A 355 12.11 -28.22 -16.68
C GLU A 355 11.39 -26.92 -17.06
N GLU A 356 10.17 -27.03 -17.63
CA GLU A 356 9.37 -25.90 -18.07
C GLU A 356 9.09 -24.93 -16.92
N ARG A 357 8.97 -25.47 -15.71
CA ARG A 357 8.64 -24.72 -14.48
C ARG A 357 9.63 -23.58 -14.21
N PHE A 358 10.93 -23.87 -14.26
CA PHE A 358 11.96 -22.85 -14.00
C PHE A 358 12.49 -22.21 -15.28
N LYS A 359 12.49 -22.95 -16.40
CA LYS A 359 12.88 -22.41 -17.71
C LYS A 359 11.98 -21.27 -18.16
N THR A 360 10.69 -21.32 -17.85
CA THR A 360 9.78 -20.20 -18.15
C THR A 360 10.21 -18.91 -17.46
N ALA A 361 10.59 -18.97 -16.18
CA ALA A 361 10.99 -17.78 -15.43
C ALA A 361 12.39 -17.28 -15.79
N GLU A 362 13.27 -18.18 -16.29
CA GLU A 362 14.64 -17.82 -16.66
C GLU A 362 14.68 -16.76 -17.77
N ILE A 363 13.64 -16.62 -18.60
CA ILE A 363 13.60 -15.54 -19.61
C ILE A 363 13.66 -14.14 -18.99
N LEU A 364 13.30 -13.97 -17.71
CA LEU A 364 13.48 -12.70 -17.00
C LEU A 364 14.96 -12.35 -16.85
N PHE A 365 15.84 -13.35 -16.69
CA PHE A 365 17.28 -13.16 -16.53
C PHE A 365 18.02 -13.31 -17.86
N GLN A 366 17.58 -14.23 -18.71
CA GLN A 366 18.15 -14.57 -20.00
C GLN A 366 17.09 -14.51 -21.11
N PRO A 367 16.69 -13.30 -21.54
CA PRO A 367 15.60 -13.12 -22.51
C PRO A 367 15.81 -13.82 -23.85
N GLN A 368 17.08 -14.04 -24.23
CA GLN A 368 17.47 -14.74 -25.43
C GLN A 368 16.95 -16.18 -25.51
N ILE A 369 16.71 -16.84 -24.37
CA ILE A 369 16.15 -18.20 -24.32
C ILE A 369 14.71 -18.20 -24.86
N GLY A 370 13.97 -17.12 -24.62
CA GLY A 370 12.63 -16.89 -25.18
C GLY A 370 12.63 -16.17 -26.52
N GLY A 371 13.77 -16.10 -27.22
CA GLY A 371 13.89 -15.43 -28.52
C GLY A 371 13.80 -13.91 -28.48
N VAL A 372 13.91 -13.29 -27.31
CA VAL A 372 13.80 -11.83 -27.14
C VAL A 372 15.19 -11.21 -27.00
N ARG A 373 15.49 -10.20 -27.83
CA ARG A 373 16.69 -9.37 -27.68
C ARG A 373 16.39 -8.21 -26.74
N ALA A 374 16.53 -8.46 -25.45
CA ALA A 374 16.35 -7.45 -24.41
C ALA A 374 17.35 -7.69 -23.27
N MET A 375 17.50 -6.66 -22.43
CA MET A 375 18.27 -6.77 -21.20
C MET A 375 17.56 -7.71 -20.21
N GLY A 376 18.34 -8.50 -19.48
CA GLY A 376 17.82 -9.28 -18.34
C GLY A 376 17.48 -8.38 -17.16
N LEU A 377 16.57 -8.83 -16.30
CA LEU A 377 16.04 -8.09 -15.17
C LEU A 377 17.14 -7.56 -14.23
N HIS A 378 18.07 -8.43 -13.85
CA HIS A 378 19.20 -8.08 -12.98
C HIS A 378 20.07 -6.96 -13.57
N LYS A 379 20.32 -6.97 -14.89
CA LYS A 379 21.06 -5.92 -15.59
C LYS A 379 20.27 -4.60 -15.67
N ALA A 380 18.96 -4.67 -15.86
CA ALA A 380 18.13 -3.47 -15.89
C ALA A 380 18.06 -2.80 -14.51
N VAL A 381 18.00 -3.60 -13.45
CA VAL A 381 18.04 -3.09 -12.07
C VAL A 381 19.43 -2.55 -11.72
N SER A 382 20.51 -3.22 -12.12
CA SER A 382 21.86 -2.70 -11.88
C SER A 382 22.12 -1.38 -12.59
N LEU A 383 21.67 -1.25 -13.85
CA LEU A 383 21.78 0.02 -14.60
C LEU A 383 21.06 1.16 -13.87
N CYS A 384 19.85 0.90 -13.36
CA CYS A 384 19.13 1.89 -12.56
C CYS A 384 19.87 2.23 -11.26
N MET A 385 20.47 1.25 -10.58
CA MET A 385 21.29 1.50 -9.39
C MET A 385 22.53 2.34 -9.69
N ASP A 386 23.21 2.07 -10.80
CA ASP A 386 24.37 2.85 -11.25
C ASP A 386 23.96 4.31 -11.53
N HIS A 387 22.83 4.53 -12.23
CA HIS A 387 22.29 5.87 -12.44
C HIS A 387 21.93 6.56 -11.12
N CYS A 388 21.33 5.85 -10.16
CA CYS A 388 21.01 6.40 -8.84
C CYS A 388 22.29 6.83 -8.11
N TYR A 389 23.33 5.99 -8.13
CA TYR A 389 24.63 6.27 -7.51
C TYR A 389 25.29 7.51 -8.12
N ILE A 390 25.41 7.56 -9.46
CA ILE A 390 26.07 8.67 -10.18
C ILE A 390 25.32 10.00 -10.00
N SER A 391 24.00 9.94 -9.81
CA SER A 391 23.20 11.15 -9.74
C SER A 391 23.58 12.07 -8.57
N GLU A 392 24.16 11.53 -7.48
CA GLU A 392 24.60 12.24 -6.26
C GLU A 392 23.61 13.33 -5.76
N VAL A 393 22.33 13.22 -6.11
CA VAL A 393 21.33 14.29 -5.93
C VAL A 393 21.03 14.51 -4.44
N PHE A 394 21.29 13.51 -3.60
CA PHE A 394 20.89 13.48 -2.21
C PHE A 394 22.06 12.99 -1.34
N GLY A 395 22.32 13.62 -0.20
CA GLY A 395 23.44 13.28 0.70
C GLY A 395 23.31 11.94 1.46
N ASP A 396 22.42 11.04 1.05
CA ASP A 396 22.31 9.66 1.55
C ASP A 396 22.50 8.69 0.38
N ASP A 397 23.64 8.01 0.32
CA ASP A 397 23.98 7.12 -0.78
C ASP A 397 23.27 5.75 -0.73
N ASN A 398 22.38 5.52 0.24
CA ASN A 398 21.77 4.21 0.47
C ASN A 398 20.27 4.13 0.12
N TRP A 399 19.62 5.24 -0.24
CA TRP A 399 18.16 5.29 -0.44
C TRP A 399 17.65 4.32 -1.50
N TYR A 400 18.45 4.01 -2.52
CA TYR A 400 18.10 3.14 -3.66
C TYR A 400 18.47 1.67 -3.44
N LYS A 401 19.22 1.32 -2.38
CA LYS A 401 19.71 -0.05 -2.12
C LYS A 401 18.59 -1.03 -1.73
N THR A 402 17.41 -0.53 -1.37
CA THR A 402 16.22 -1.36 -1.18
C THR A 402 15.44 -1.46 -2.48
N VAL A 403 15.35 -2.67 -3.02
CA VAL A 403 14.51 -3.01 -4.18
C VAL A 403 13.20 -3.62 -3.69
N VAL A 404 12.06 -3.13 -4.17
CA VAL A 404 10.74 -3.68 -3.85
C VAL A 404 10.13 -4.26 -5.11
N LEU A 405 9.79 -5.55 -5.07
CA LEU A 405 9.12 -6.24 -6.15
C LEU A 405 7.61 -5.94 -6.15
N SER A 406 7.05 -5.74 -7.34
CA SER A 406 5.61 -5.50 -7.56
C SER A 406 5.12 -6.15 -8.85
N GLY A 407 3.81 -6.37 -8.94
CA GLY A 407 3.16 -6.94 -10.13
C GLY A 407 3.00 -8.46 -10.06
N GLY A 408 2.11 -9.00 -10.90
CA GLY A 408 1.67 -10.41 -10.80
C GLY A 408 2.82 -11.42 -10.92
N SER A 409 3.68 -11.25 -11.93
CA SER A 409 4.78 -12.20 -12.17
C SER A 409 5.95 -12.01 -11.21
N SER A 410 5.95 -10.94 -10.41
CA SER A 410 6.95 -10.79 -9.35
C SER A 410 6.70 -11.69 -8.13
N CYS A 411 5.53 -12.36 -8.09
CA CYS A 411 5.18 -13.36 -7.08
C CYS A 411 5.77 -14.75 -7.38
N LEU A 412 6.56 -14.91 -8.45
CA LEU A 412 7.23 -16.18 -8.73
C LEU A 412 8.18 -16.54 -7.57
N PRO A 413 8.07 -17.74 -6.97
CA PRO A 413 8.94 -18.15 -5.88
C PRO A 413 10.43 -18.10 -6.29
N GLY A 414 11.30 -17.64 -5.40
CA GLY A 414 12.74 -17.54 -5.62
C GLY A 414 13.22 -16.30 -6.39
N LEU A 415 12.31 -15.46 -6.91
CA LEU A 415 12.68 -14.28 -7.69
C LEU A 415 13.47 -13.26 -6.88
N SER A 416 13.05 -12.97 -5.65
CA SER A 416 13.71 -12.01 -4.76
C SER A 416 15.15 -12.42 -4.47
N GLU A 417 15.35 -13.69 -4.09
CA GLU A 417 16.63 -14.27 -3.69
C GLU A 417 17.59 -14.32 -4.89
N ARG A 418 17.10 -14.77 -6.06
CA ARG A 418 17.89 -14.81 -7.28
C ARG A 418 18.30 -13.41 -7.72
N LEU A 419 17.37 -12.45 -7.74
CA LEU A 419 17.69 -11.07 -8.12
C LEU A 419 18.70 -10.44 -7.16
N GLU A 420 18.55 -10.65 -5.86
CA GLU A 420 19.47 -10.13 -4.85
C GLU A 420 20.88 -10.71 -5.00
N LYS A 421 20.99 -12.02 -5.28
CA LYS A 421 22.26 -12.69 -5.59
C LYS A 421 22.92 -12.10 -6.83
N GLU A 422 22.20 -12.00 -7.94
CA GLU A 422 22.71 -11.48 -9.21
C GLU A 422 23.18 -10.02 -9.09
N LEU A 423 22.45 -9.19 -8.35
CA LEU A 423 22.85 -7.79 -8.11
C LEU A 423 24.14 -7.68 -7.31
N ARG A 424 24.36 -8.55 -6.32
CA ARG A 424 25.62 -8.58 -5.56
C ARG A 424 26.81 -9.02 -6.39
N GLU A 425 26.58 -9.92 -7.34
CA GLU A 425 27.63 -10.42 -8.24
C GLU A 425 27.94 -9.41 -9.36
N LEU A 426 26.94 -8.66 -9.84
CA LEU A 426 27.07 -7.75 -10.97
C LEU A 426 27.60 -6.36 -10.59
N LEU A 427 27.26 -5.84 -9.41
CA LEU A 427 27.57 -4.48 -8.98
C LEU A 427 28.88 -4.40 -8.15
N PRO A 428 29.63 -3.29 -8.25
CA PRO A 428 30.78 -3.03 -7.39
C PRO A 428 30.45 -3.09 -5.89
N ALA A 429 31.40 -3.50 -5.06
CA ALA A 429 31.21 -3.73 -3.62
C ALA A 429 30.56 -2.55 -2.87
N HIS A 430 30.93 -1.30 -3.19
CA HIS A 430 30.39 -0.11 -2.53
C HIS A 430 28.89 0.14 -2.84
N ILE A 431 28.42 -0.30 -4.00
CA ILE A 431 27.00 -0.24 -4.39
C ILE A 431 26.27 -1.48 -3.86
N SER A 432 26.88 -2.66 -3.97
CA SER A 432 26.23 -3.94 -3.64
C SER A 432 26.11 -4.23 -2.14
N GLU A 433 26.97 -3.64 -1.32
CA GLU A 433 26.88 -3.76 0.14
C GLU A 433 25.59 -3.10 0.67
N GLY A 434 24.79 -3.89 1.36
CA GLY A 434 23.51 -3.45 1.94
C GLY A 434 22.30 -3.60 1.01
N ILE A 435 22.46 -4.12 -0.22
CA ILE A 435 21.33 -4.40 -1.10
C ILE A 435 20.37 -5.40 -0.45
N ARG A 436 19.09 -5.06 -0.51
CA ARG A 436 17.97 -5.90 -0.07
C ARG A 436 16.87 -5.89 -1.13
N VAL A 437 16.42 -7.08 -1.52
CA VAL A 437 15.25 -7.25 -2.40
C VAL A 437 14.07 -7.74 -1.57
N ILE A 438 13.00 -6.94 -1.53
CA ILE A 438 11.78 -7.23 -0.79
C ILE A 438 10.75 -7.82 -1.78
N PRO A 439 10.26 -9.05 -1.56
CA PRO A 439 9.18 -9.61 -2.37
C PRO A 439 7.88 -8.81 -2.19
N PRO A 440 6.88 -8.97 -3.08
CA PRO A 440 5.63 -8.21 -2.98
C PRO A 440 4.93 -8.48 -1.62
N PRO A 441 4.84 -7.50 -0.70
CA PRO A 441 4.41 -7.75 0.69
C PRO A 441 2.98 -8.29 0.81
N PHE A 442 2.13 -7.96 -0.18
CA PHE A 442 0.76 -8.43 -0.29
C PHE A 442 0.51 -9.12 -1.64
N GLY A 443 1.54 -9.79 -2.16
CA GLY A 443 1.47 -10.49 -3.44
C GLY A 443 1.00 -9.57 -4.58
N ILE A 444 0.07 -10.08 -5.39
CA ILE A 444 -0.47 -9.37 -6.55
C ILE A 444 -1.23 -8.08 -6.20
N ASP A 445 -1.62 -7.90 -4.94
CA ASP A 445 -2.41 -6.77 -4.46
C ASP A 445 -1.57 -5.68 -3.78
N SER A 446 -0.24 -5.77 -3.81
CA SER A 446 0.65 -4.83 -3.10
C SER A 446 0.35 -3.35 -3.39
N ALA A 447 0.15 -2.96 -4.65
CA ALA A 447 -0.23 -1.58 -5.00
C ALA A 447 -1.63 -1.19 -4.47
N TRP A 448 -2.59 -2.11 -4.51
CA TRP A 448 -3.93 -1.90 -3.93
C TRP A 448 -3.86 -1.73 -2.41
N PHE A 449 -3.00 -2.50 -1.73
CA PHE A 449 -2.75 -2.33 -0.29
C PHE A 449 -2.07 -1.00 0.04
N GLY A 450 -1.15 -0.53 -0.80
CA GLY A 450 -0.61 0.83 -0.69
C GLY A 450 -1.70 1.89 -0.77
N ALA A 451 -2.61 1.76 -1.74
CA ALA A 451 -3.79 2.63 -1.87
C ALA A 451 -4.68 2.59 -0.61
N LYS A 452 -4.89 1.39 -0.05
CA LYS A 452 -5.60 1.18 1.20
C LYS A 452 -4.92 1.85 2.38
N MET A 453 -3.59 1.81 2.47
CA MET A 453 -2.86 2.48 3.56
C MET A 453 -3.08 4.00 3.52
N ILE A 454 -2.87 4.63 2.37
CA ILE A 454 -3.02 6.09 2.26
C ILE A 454 -4.46 6.55 2.38
N SER A 455 -5.43 5.77 1.90
CA SER A 455 -6.84 6.13 2.03
C SER A 455 -7.40 6.03 3.44
N ASN A 456 -6.67 5.41 4.36
CA ASN A 456 -7.04 5.29 5.76
C ASN A 456 -6.24 6.21 6.69
N VAL A 457 -5.29 7.01 6.18
CA VAL A 457 -4.59 7.98 7.03
C VAL A 457 -5.54 9.05 7.54
N SER A 458 -5.29 9.55 8.74
CA SER A 458 -6.15 10.51 9.45
C SER A 458 -6.47 11.80 8.66
N THR A 459 -5.64 12.14 7.69
CA THR A 459 -5.67 13.37 6.88
C THR A 459 -5.96 13.10 5.40
N PHE A 460 -6.42 11.90 5.03
CA PHE A 460 -6.52 11.46 3.64
C PHE A 460 -7.22 12.48 2.72
N THR A 461 -8.39 12.98 3.12
CA THR A 461 -9.20 13.87 2.27
C THR A 461 -8.57 15.25 2.10
N GLU A 462 -7.81 15.72 3.09
CA GLU A 462 -7.14 17.02 3.07
C GLU A 462 -5.78 16.97 2.36
N ALA A 463 -4.99 15.93 2.62
CA ALA A 463 -3.59 15.83 2.21
C ALA A 463 -3.39 15.13 0.85
N TRP A 464 -4.26 14.18 0.49
CA TRP A 464 -4.09 13.34 -0.71
C TRP A 464 -5.13 13.57 -1.79
N CYS A 465 -6.31 14.09 -1.43
CA CYS A 465 -7.39 14.27 -2.39
C CYS A 465 -7.46 15.69 -2.97
N ILE A 466 -7.93 15.76 -4.21
CA ILE A 466 -8.33 16.99 -4.88
C ILE A 466 -9.86 17.01 -4.98
N LYS A 467 -10.46 18.14 -4.66
CA LYS A 467 -11.91 18.40 -4.77
C LYS A 467 -12.23 19.13 -6.08
N LYS A 468 -13.46 18.98 -6.58
CA LYS A 468 -13.93 19.58 -7.85
C LYS A 468 -13.64 21.09 -7.97
N LYS A 469 -13.80 21.84 -6.87
CA LYS A 469 -13.50 23.28 -6.81
C LYS A 469 -12.02 23.57 -7.05
N GLN A 470 -11.12 22.81 -6.42
CA GLN A 470 -9.67 22.96 -6.57
C GLN A 470 -9.23 22.60 -7.99
N PHE A 471 -9.78 21.52 -8.56
CA PHE A 471 -9.50 21.13 -9.94
C PHE A 471 -9.90 22.24 -10.93
N ARG A 472 -11.12 22.77 -10.83
CA ARG A 472 -11.59 23.89 -11.68
C ARG A 472 -10.72 25.16 -11.54
N GLN A 473 -10.27 25.49 -10.33
CA GLN A 473 -9.38 26.62 -10.11
C GLN A 473 -8.00 26.41 -10.75
N LYS A 474 -7.45 25.19 -10.66
CA LYS A 474 -6.19 24.81 -11.30
C LYS A 474 -6.27 24.91 -12.82
N THR A 475 -7.36 24.41 -13.42
CA THR A 475 -7.59 24.52 -14.87
C THR A 475 -7.74 25.99 -15.32
N ARG A 476 -8.33 26.86 -14.48
CA ARG A 476 -8.53 28.28 -14.80
C ARG A 476 -7.26 29.14 -14.64
N ARG A 477 -6.42 28.84 -13.64
CA ARG A 477 -5.18 29.59 -13.39
C ARG A 477 -4.01 29.19 -14.30
N ASN A 478 -4.02 27.97 -14.82
CA ASN A 478 -2.98 27.49 -15.71
C ASN A 478 -3.28 27.81 -17.17
N GLY A 479 -2.80 28.98 -17.64
CA GLY A 479 -2.24 29.08 -18.99
C GLY A 479 -1.00 28.17 -19.13
N PRO A 480 -0.33 28.08 -20.30
CA PRO A 480 0.61 27.01 -20.66
C PRO A 480 1.94 26.94 -19.86
N SER A 481 2.06 27.55 -18.69
CA SER A 481 3.31 27.61 -17.94
C SER A 481 3.08 27.57 -16.43
N PHE A 482 2.87 26.39 -15.86
CA PHE A 482 3.29 26.08 -14.48
C PHE A 482 3.38 24.55 -14.29
N VAL A 483 4.62 24.08 -14.15
CA VAL A 483 5.01 22.69 -13.92
C VAL A 483 4.61 22.29 -12.49
N ASN A 484 3.85 21.21 -12.36
CA ASN A 484 3.52 20.65 -11.05
C ASN A 484 4.54 19.57 -10.68
N VAL A 485 5.03 19.63 -9.45
CA VAL A 485 5.75 18.55 -8.75
C VAL A 485 4.73 17.46 -8.41
N TRP A 486 4.46 16.56 -9.36
CA TRP A 486 3.69 15.33 -9.22
C TRP A 486 4.02 14.40 -10.38
#